data_AF-A0A258BVF9-F1
#
_entry.id   AF-A0A258BVF9-F1
#
_cell.length_a   1.000
_cell.length_b   1.000
_cell.length_c   1.000
_cell.angle_alpha   90.00
_cell.angle_beta   90.00
_cell.angle_gamma   90.00
#
_symmetry.space_group_name_H-M   'P 1'
#
loop_
_entity.id
_entity.type
_entity.pdbx_description
1 polymer ?
#
loop_
_entity_poly.entity_id
_entity_poly.type
_entity_poly.pdbx_seq_one_letter_code
_entity_poly.pdbx_strand_id
1 'polypeptide(L)'
;MVKVTFVSSDGTRREVEIAEGETAREAALFNGVPGIDGDCGGACACATCHVHVDPTWIDKVGRLKEGEAEAELLQFAEGASEYSRLA
;
A
#
# COMPACT_ATOMS: atom_id res chain seq x y z
N MET A 1 -17.39 -7.71 3.67
CA MET A 1 -16.99 -6.71 2.67
C MET A 1 -16.33 -5.58 3.43
N VAL A 2 -15.08 -5.27 3.09
CA VAL A 2 -14.26 -4.24 3.71
C VAL A 2 -14.12 -3.09 2.71
N LYS A 3 -14.30 -1.86 3.18
CA LYS A 3 -14.12 -0.67 2.35
C LYS A 3 -12.69 -0.16 2.45
N VAL A 4 -12.03 0.01 1.31
CA VAL A 4 -10.70 0.62 1.21
C VAL A 4 -10.80 1.90 0.39
N THR A 5 -10.16 2.97 0.85
CA THR A 5 -10.09 4.24 0.13
C THR A 5 -8.68 4.50 -0.33
N PHE A 6 -8.47 4.52 -1.65
CA PHE A 6 -7.23 4.97 -2.25
C PHE A 6 -7.31 6.47 -2.52
N VAL A 7 -6.22 7.18 -2.22
CA VAL A 7 -6.10 8.61 -2.46
C VAL A 7 -4.89 8.83 -3.35
N SER A 8 -5.12 9.34 -4.56
CA SER A 8 -4.06 9.66 -5.51
C SER A 8 -3.31 10.93 -5.09
N SER A 9 -2.14 11.18 -5.67
CA SER A 9 -1.30 12.34 -5.35
C SER A 9 -1.96 13.70 -5.64
N ASP A 10 -2.96 13.74 -6.50
CA ASP A 10 -3.81 14.91 -6.78
C ASP A 10 -4.97 15.08 -5.79
N GLY A 11 -5.11 14.18 -4.81
CA GLY A 11 -6.18 14.15 -3.82
C GLY A 11 -7.44 13.40 -4.27
N THR A 12 -7.50 12.87 -5.49
CA THR A 12 -8.63 12.09 -5.98
C THR A 12 -8.84 10.85 -5.12
N ARG A 13 -10.05 10.67 -4.60
CA ARG A 13 -10.42 9.54 -3.73
C ARG A 13 -11.17 8.47 -4.54
N ARG A 14 -10.77 7.21 -4.37
CA ARG A 14 -11.44 6.04 -4.95
C ARG A 14 -11.77 5.07 -3.84
N GLU A 15 -13.06 4.81 -3.64
CA GLU A 15 -13.52 3.79 -2.69
C GLU A 15 -13.76 2.48 -3.43
N VAL A 16 -13.26 1.38 -2.85
CA VAL A 16 -13.49 0.02 -3.36
C VAL A 16 -13.94 -0.87 -2.22
N GLU A 17 -14.73 -1.88 -2.54
CA GLU A 17 -15.17 -2.92 -1.60
C GLU A 17 -14.46 -4.23 -1.94
N ILE A 18 -13.87 -4.87 -0.93
CA ILE A 18 -13.12 -6.12 -1.09
C ILE A 18 -13.58 -7.17 -0.07
N ALA A 19 -13.30 -8.44 -0.34
CA ALA A 19 -13.47 -9.50 0.64
C ALA A 19 -12.40 -9.43 1.73
N GLU A 20 -12.70 -10.02 2.89
CA GLU A 20 -11.67 -10.22 3.91
C GLU A 20 -10.60 -11.19 3.40
N GLY A 21 -9.33 -10.86 3.65
CA GLY A 21 -8.19 -11.64 3.18
C GLY A 21 -7.59 -11.16 1.85
N GLU A 22 -8.28 -10.29 1.11
CA GLU A 22 -7.69 -9.60 -0.05
C GLU A 22 -6.68 -8.53 0.40
N THR A 23 -5.57 -8.43 -0.32
CA THR A 23 -4.54 -7.41 -0.07
C THR A 23 -4.95 -6.05 -0.65
N ALA A 24 -4.38 -4.95 -0.13
CA ALA A 24 -4.66 -3.63 -0.68
C ALA A 24 -4.05 -3.47 -2.09
N ARG A 25 -2.96 -4.18 -2.41
CA ARG A 25 -2.43 -4.29 -3.77
C ARG A 25 -3.44 -4.93 -4.72
N GLU A 26 -4.00 -6.08 -4.38
CA GLU A 26 -5.01 -6.74 -5.23
C GLU A 26 -6.23 -5.84 -5.44
N ALA A 27 -6.70 -5.22 -4.35
CA ALA A 27 -7.78 -4.24 -4.38
C ALA A 27 -7.49 -3.09 -5.36
N ALA A 28 -6.27 -2.53 -5.33
CA ALA A 28 -5.85 -1.47 -6.23
C ALA A 28 -5.82 -1.93 -7.69
N LEU A 29 -5.18 -3.07 -7.97
CA LEU A 29 -4.98 -3.57 -9.32
C LEU A 29 -6.30 -3.99 -9.99
N PHE A 30 -7.14 -4.74 -9.29
CA PHE A 30 -8.41 -5.22 -9.85
C PHE A 30 -9.43 -4.10 -10.06
N ASN A 31 -9.27 -2.96 -9.38
CA ASN A 31 -10.12 -1.78 -9.55
C ASN A 31 -9.45 -0.65 -10.35
N GLY A 32 -8.28 -0.90 -10.96
CA GLY A 32 -7.62 0.07 -11.83
C GLY A 32 -7.23 1.38 -11.12
N VAL A 33 -6.76 1.29 -9.89
CA VAL A 33 -6.26 2.43 -9.11
C VAL A 33 -4.90 2.88 -9.69
N PRO A 34 -4.78 4.12 -10.19
CA PRO A 34 -3.52 4.62 -10.76
C PRO A 34 -2.44 4.81 -9.69
N GLY A 35 -1.19 4.56 -10.07
CA GLY A 35 -0.01 4.80 -9.22
C GLY A 35 0.37 3.64 -8.30
N ILE A 36 -0.30 2.49 -8.41
CA ILE A 36 0.03 1.26 -7.68
C ILE A 36 0.17 0.15 -8.72
N ASP A 37 1.39 -0.23 -9.04
CA ASP A 37 1.68 -1.14 -10.17
C ASP A 37 1.89 -2.59 -9.73
N GLY A 38 2.56 -2.80 -8.60
CA GLY A 38 2.72 -4.12 -7.97
C GLY A 38 3.44 -5.16 -8.83
N ASP A 39 4.55 -4.78 -9.45
CA ASP A 39 5.26 -5.53 -10.51
C ASP A 39 5.73 -6.93 -10.09
N CYS A 40 6.15 -7.09 -8.83
CA CYS A 40 6.65 -8.37 -8.34
C CYS A 40 5.55 -9.40 -8.01
N GLY A 41 4.28 -9.10 -8.28
CA GLY A 41 3.20 -10.04 -7.99
C GLY A 41 2.85 -10.20 -6.51
N GLY A 42 3.34 -9.32 -5.63
CA GLY A 42 3.16 -9.45 -4.18
C GLY A 42 4.25 -10.29 -3.48
N ALA A 43 5.35 -10.60 -4.17
CA ALA A 43 6.46 -11.38 -3.62
C ALA A 43 7.36 -10.61 -2.65
N CYS A 44 7.02 -9.36 -2.29
CA CYS A 44 7.86 -8.47 -1.50
C CYS A 44 9.29 -8.36 -2.09
N ALA A 45 9.37 -8.08 -3.39
CA ALA A 45 10.62 -8.01 -4.15
C ALA A 45 10.77 -6.72 -4.97
N CYS A 46 9.81 -5.81 -4.88
CA CYS A 46 9.86 -4.46 -5.45
C CYS A 46 9.13 -3.47 -4.53
N ALA A 47 9.21 -2.18 -4.84
CA ALA A 47 8.49 -1.13 -4.09
C ALA A 47 7.36 -0.44 -4.90
N THR A 48 6.94 -1.00 -6.04
CA THR A 48 5.95 -0.33 -6.92
C THR A 48 4.49 -0.41 -6.44
N CYS A 49 4.25 -1.05 -5.29
CA CYS A 49 3.00 -0.96 -4.54
C CYS A 49 3.13 -0.14 -3.25
N HIS A 50 4.14 0.72 -3.17
CA HIS A 50 4.35 1.63 -2.04
C HIS A 50 3.15 2.58 -1.91
N VAL A 51 2.57 2.60 -0.70
CA VAL A 51 1.48 3.49 -0.30
C VAL A 51 1.80 4.15 1.04
N HIS A 52 1.11 5.26 1.32
CA HIS A 52 1.05 5.87 2.65
C HIS A 52 -0.25 5.48 3.33
N VAL A 53 -0.16 4.81 4.47
CA VAL A 53 -1.32 4.49 5.31
C VAL A 53 -1.73 5.74 6.07
N ASP A 54 -3.02 6.04 6.10
CA ASP A 54 -3.55 7.15 6.88
C ASP A 54 -3.13 7.03 8.37
N PRO A 55 -2.67 8.11 9.03
CA PRO A 55 -2.19 8.05 10.41
C PRO A 55 -3.21 7.47 11.40
N THR A 56 -4.51 7.58 11.12
CA THR A 56 -5.57 7.00 11.96
C THR A 56 -5.67 5.46 11.85
N TRP A 57 -5.03 4.87 10.85
CA TRP A 57 -5.05 3.43 10.56
C TRP A 57 -3.71 2.73 10.77
N ILE A 58 -2.59 3.45 10.80
CA ILE A 58 -1.25 2.83 10.86
C ILE A 58 -1.08 1.90 12.07
N ASP A 59 -1.66 2.23 13.23
CA ASP A 59 -1.55 1.39 14.42
C ASP A 59 -2.33 0.07 14.29
N LYS A 60 -3.35 0.03 13.43
CA LYS A 60 -4.11 -1.20 13.12
C LYS A 60 -3.45 -2.02 12.01
N VAL A 61 -2.90 -1.35 11.00
CA VAL A 61 -2.21 -1.98 9.86
C VAL A 61 -0.82 -2.51 10.25
N GLY A 62 -0.21 -1.87 11.25
CA GLY A 62 1.16 -2.13 11.68
C GLY A 62 2.15 -1.16 11.02
N ARG A 63 3.10 -0.69 11.83
CA ARG A 63 4.24 0.10 11.34
C ARG A 63 5.28 -0.81 10.70
N LEU A 64 6.04 -0.24 9.78
CA LEU A 64 7.24 -0.85 9.22
C LEU A 64 8.20 -1.24 10.35
N LYS A 65 8.81 -2.42 10.23
CA LYS A 65 9.80 -2.91 11.19
C LYS A 65 11.18 -2.94 10.54
N GLU A 66 12.13 -2.27 11.17
CA GLU A 66 13.51 -2.25 10.71
C GLU A 66 14.09 -3.67 10.61
N GLY A 67 14.85 -3.93 9.55
CA GLY A 67 15.47 -5.24 9.27
C GLY A 67 14.54 -6.28 8.64
N GLU A 68 13.26 -5.98 8.43
CA GLU A 68 12.37 -6.83 7.62
C GLU A 68 12.50 -6.49 6.12
N ALA A 69 12.20 -7.46 5.25
CA ALA A 69 12.36 -7.31 3.80
C ALA A 69 11.58 -6.11 3.23
N GLU A 70 10.39 -5.84 3.77
CA GLU A 70 9.58 -4.67 3.38
C GLU A 70 10.34 -3.36 3.64
N ALA A 71 11.04 -3.26 4.78
CA ALA A 71 11.77 -2.06 5.16
C ALA A 71 13.00 -1.84 4.29
N GLU A 72 13.70 -2.92 3.93
CA GLU A 72 14.87 -2.86 3.05
C GLU A 72 14.52 -2.36 1.64
N LEU A 73 13.30 -2.65 1.17
CA LEU A 73 12.82 -2.15 -0.13
C LEU A 73 12.39 -0.68 -0.04
N LEU A 74 11.68 -0.31 1.03
CA LEU A 74 11.14 1.04 1.20
C LEU A 74 12.18 2.08 1.59
N GLN A 75 13.33 1.69 2.18
CA GLN A 75 14.37 2.66 2.58
C GLN A 75 14.94 3.47 1.40
N PHE A 76 14.84 2.95 0.18
CA PHE A 76 15.29 3.62 -1.05
C PHE A 76 14.13 4.17 -1.89
N ALA A 77 12.88 3.99 -1.45
CA ALA A 77 11.72 4.48 -2.17
C ALA A 77 11.60 6.00 -2.03
N GLU A 78 11.29 6.68 -3.13
CA GLU A 78 11.03 8.11 -3.12
C GLU A 78 9.82 8.44 -2.24
N GLY A 79 9.96 9.47 -1.39
CA GLY A 79 8.88 9.88 -0.50
C GLY A 79 8.61 8.92 0.67
N ALA A 80 9.48 7.94 0.94
CA ALA A 80 9.33 7.04 2.09
C ALA A 80 9.21 7.80 3.42
N SER A 81 8.36 7.28 4.32
CA SER A 81 7.99 7.90 5.59
C SER A 81 7.64 6.82 6.63
N GLU A 82 7.39 7.22 7.88
CA GLU A 82 6.91 6.33 8.94
C GLU A 82 5.52 5.71 8.67
N TYR A 83 4.78 6.25 7.69
CA TYR A 83 3.47 5.75 7.26
C TYR A 83 3.54 4.89 5.99
N SER A 84 4.74 4.67 5.46
CA SER A 84 4.94 3.88 4.24
C SER A 84 4.74 2.39 4.50
N ARG A 85 4.01 1.73 3.60
CA ARG A 85 3.84 0.28 3.53
C ARG A 85 3.82 -0.19 2.07
N LEU A 86 4.06 -1.48 1.85
CA LEU A 86 3.72 -2.18 0.61
C LEU A 86 2.29 -2.72 0.73
N ALA A 87 1.42 -2.31 -0.19
CA ALA A 87 -0.01 -2.64 -0.21
C ALA A 87 -0.30 -4.14 -0.45
#